data_AF-A0A561DEY3-F1
#
_entry.id   AF-A0A561DEY3-F1
#
_cell.length_a   1.000
_cell.length_b   1.000
_cell.length_c   1.000
_cell.angle_alpha   90.00
_cell.angle_beta   90.00
_cell.angle_gamma   90.00
#
_symmetry.space_group_name_H-M   'P 1'
#
loop_
_entity.id
_entity.type
_entity.pdbx_description
1 polymer ?
#
loop_
_entity_poly.entity_id
_entity_poly.type
_entity_poly.pdbx_seq_one_letter_code
_entity_poly.pdbx_strand_id
1 'polypeptide(L)'
;MKYVVFISDQSSPYGMYTGPVAPQDADYFTRGVIPHLQPLSEEEYLDGPAAILHTGARYSYLLSGEDIYWCVEWEPGLVVVRFSPDSSMAWAALRSPVPNFGGRVALEVDTAQYDEDEENHQYNLVFRSWDAQLNEDHRVWGAFEAALPGEEAVFNAAIRYANRLSNQHQCDEQVHRERLARLTARCGEGIRVKY
;
A
#
# COMPACT_ATOMS: atom_id res chain seq x y z
N MET A 1 4.86 7.94 -11.66
CA MET A 1 4.10 7.25 -10.61
C MET A 1 3.13 8.23 -9.99
N LYS A 2 1.93 7.78 -9.60
CA LYS A 2 0.89 8.65 -9.05
C LYS A 2 0.23 7.99 -7.84
N TYR A 3 -0.11 8.76 -6.83
CA TYR A 3 -1.07 8.33 -5.80
C TYR A 3 -2.46 8.24 -6.43
N VAL A 4 -3.29 7.31 -5.93
CA VAL A 4 -4.69 7.14 -6.32
C VAL A 4 -5.58 7.22 -5.08
N VAL A 5 -6.63 8.03 -5.14
CA VAL A 5 -7.65 8.18 -4.09
C VAL A 5 -9.06 8.17 -4.69
N PHE A 6 -10.07 7.82 -3.89
CA PHE A 6 -11.47 7.70 -4.32
C PHE A 6 -12.37 8.66 -3.55
N ILE A 7 -12.70 9.80 -4.12
CA ILE A 7 -13.45 10.83 -3.39
C ILE A 7 -14.94 10.57 -3.48
N SER A 8 -15.60 10.59 -2.32
CA SER A 8 -17.05 10.44 -2.20
C SER A 8 -17.71 11.52 -1.34
N ASP A 9 -17.01 12.63 -1.10
CA ASP A 9 -17.50 13.79 -0.35
C ASP A 9 -18.35 14.70 -1.24
N GLN A 10 -19.31 15.45 -0.66
CA GLN A 10 -20.20 16.37 -1.39
C GLN A 10 -19.51 17.65 -1.87
N SER A 11 -18.36 18.00 -1.30
CA SER A 11 -17.55 19.17 -1.68
C SER A 11 -16.86 19.02 -3.04
N SER A 12 -16.66 17.78 -3.50
CA SER A 12 -15.95 17.45 -4.75
C SER A 12 -16.77 16.48 -5.60
N PRO A 13 -16.61 16.49 -6.94
CA PRO A 13 -17.20 15.45 -7.77
C PRO A 13 -16.75 14.06 -7.32
N TYR A 14 -17.71 13.15 -7.14
CA TYR A 14 -17.43 11.75 -6.85
C TYR A 14 -16.55 11.16 -7.96
N GLY A 15 -15.50 10.42 -7.59
CA GLY A 15 -14.67 9.73 -8.58
C GLY A 15 -13.26 9.42 -8.12
N MET A 16 -12.47 8.88 -9.05
CA MET A 16 -11.05 8.63 -8.85
C MET A 16 -10.24 9.89 -9.09
N TYR A 17 -9.28 10.16 -8.22
CA TYR A 17 -8.34 11.28 -8.34
C TYR A 17 -6.91 10.75 -8.28
N THR A 18 -6.00 11.43 -8.98
CA THR A 18 -4.57 11.11 -8.95
C THR A 18 -3.74 12.32 -8.57
N GLY A 19 -2.67 12.08 -7.83
CA GLY A 19 -1.69 13.10 -7.42
C GLY A 19 -0.26 12.60 -7.69
N PRO A 20 0.71 13.49 -7.96
CA PRO A 20 2.08 13.06 -8.21
C PRO A 20 2.73 12.45 -6.97
N VAL A 21 3.50 11.37 -7.16
CA VAL A 21 4.44 10.89 -6.14
C VAL A 21 5.72 11.72 -6.22
N ALA A 22 6.22 12.19 -5.07
CA ALA A 22 7.46 12.98 -5.03
C ALA A 22 8.64 12.18 -5.62
N PRO A 23 9.59 12.82 -6.31
CA PRO A 23 10.67 12.09 -6.98
C PRO A 23 11.49 11.18 -6.06
N GLN A 24 11.75 11.59 -4.81
CA GLN A 24 12.50 10.75 -3.86
C GLN A 24 11.71 9.51 -3.44
N ASP A 25 10.41 9.67 -3.14
CA ASP A 25 9.54 8.54 -2.80
C ASP A 25 9.39 7.57 -3.99
N ALA A 26 9.30 8.11 -5.21
CA ALA A 26 9.24 7.32 -6.43
C ALA A 26 10.55 6.56 -6.70
N ASP A 27 11.72 7.16 -6.45
CA ASP A 27 13.02 6.49 -6.60
C ASP A 27 13.20 5.40 -5.53
N TYR A 28 12.86 5.72 -4.28
CA TYR A 28 12.80 4.76 -3.18
C TYR A 28 11.92 3.55 -3.54
N PHE A 29 10.71 3.79 -4.04
CA PHE A 29 9.82 2.71 -4.44
C PHE A 29 10.38 1.88 -5.59
N THR A 30 10.84 2.56 -6.65
CA THR A 30 11.27 1.88 -7.89
C THR A 30 12.54 1.06 -7.68
N ARG A 31 13.49 1.56 -6.89
CA ARG A 31 14.81 0.92 -6.71
C ARG A 31 14.89 0.10 -5.44
N GLY A 32 14.17 0.49 -4.40
CA GLY A 32 14.17 -0.15 -3.10
C GLY A 32 13.07 -1.20 -2.94
N VAL A 33 11.86 -0.94 -3.43
CA VAL A 33 10.70 -1.83 -3.16
C VAL A 33 10.48 -2.83 -4.28
N ILE A 34 10.31 -2.36 -5.53
CA ILE A 34 9.93 -3.20 -6.68
C ILE A 34 10.83 -4.44 -6.86
N PRO A 35 12.17 -4.35 -6.73
CA PRO A 35 13.05 -5.51 -6.94
C PRO A 35 12.84 -6.65 -5.94
N HIS A 36 12.19 -6.39 -4.81
CA HIS A 36 11.95 -7.35 -3.75
C HIS A 36 10.55 -7.98 -3.81
N LEU A 37 9.71 -7.58 -4.78
CA LEU A 37 8.40 -8.18 -4.96
C LEU A 37 8.52 -9.66 -5.35
N GLN A 38 7.83 -10.50 -4.61
CA GLN A 38 7.73 -11.93 -4.84
C GLN A 38 6.33 -12.28 -5.35
N PRO A 39 6.18 -13.32 -6.19
CA PRO A 39 4.86 -13.76 -6.63
C PRO A 39 3.91 -13.99 -5.45
N LEU A 40 2.64 -13.61 -5.61
CA LEU A 40 1.57 -13.84 -4.65
C LEU A 40 0.49 -14.70 -5.30
N SER A 41 0.27 -15.90 -4.79
CA SER A 41 -0.83 -16.75 -5.27
C SER A 41 -2.20 -16.26 -4.77
N GLU A 42 -3.26 -16.74 -5.40
CA GLU A 42 -4.64 -16.44 -4.99
C GLU A 42 -4.93 -16.90 -3.56
N GLU A 43 -4.49 -18.11 -3.22
CA GLU A 43 -4.65 -18.67 -1.87
C GLU A 43 -3.91 -17.81 -0.84
N GLU A 44 -2.66 -17.42 -1.13
CA GLU A 44 -1.88 -16.56 -0.25
C GLU A 44 -2.49 -15.15 -0.10
N TYR A 45 -3.04 -14.59 -1.18
CA TYR A 45 -3.74 -13.30 -1.17
C TYR A 45 -4.98 -13.37 -0.27
N LEU A 46 -5.82 -14.39 -0.46
CA LEU A 46 -7.09 -14.58 0.25
C LEU A 46 -6.92 -14.97 1.72
N ASP A 47 -5.83 -15.68 2.05
CA ASP A 47 -5.48 -16.05 3.41
C ASP A 47 -4.66 -14.97 4.16
N GLY A 48 -4.29 -13.88 3.49
CA GLY A 48 -3.47 -12.82 4.07
C GLY A 48 -3.93 -11.42 3.65
N PRO A 49 -3.29 -10.78 2.65
CA PRO A 49 -3.54 -9.36 2.32
C PRO A 49 -5.01 -8.97 2.11
N ALA A 50 -5.84 -9.85 1.54
CA ALA A 50 -7.27 -9.57 1.34
C ALA A 50 -8.01 -9.26 2.65
N ALA A 51 -7.56 -9.79 3.79
CA ALA A 51 -8.14 -9.48 5.08
C ALA A 51 -8.02 -7.98 5.41
N ILE A 52 -6.94 -7.31 5.01
CA ILE A 52 -6.72 -5.88 5.31
C ILE A 52 -7.81 -4.98 4.70
N LEU A 53 -8.51 -5.41 3.64
CA LEU A 53 -9.60 -4.65 3.01
C LEU A 53 -10.75 -4.31 3.96
N HIS A 54 -10.90 -5.08 5.05
CA HIS A 54 -11.90 -4.84 6.10
C HIS A 54 -11.41 -3.91 7.22
N THR A 55 -10.22 -3.32 7.07
CA THR A 55 -9.61 -2.38 8.01
C THR A 55 -9.59 -0.95 7.45
N GLY A 56 -9.12 0.02 8.25
CA GLY A 56 -8.87 1.38 7.78
C GLY A 56 -7.75 1.48 6.73
N ALA A 57 -6.84 0.51 6.69
CA ALA A 57 -5.66 0.50 5.81
C ALA A 57 -5.96 0.02 4.37
N ARG A 58 -7.24 -0.02 3.98
CA ARG A 58 -7.71 -0.41 2.64
C ARG A 58 -7.45 0.62 1.54
N TYR A 59 -6.96 1.79 1.92
CA TYR A 59 -6.59 2.87 1.03
C TYR A 59 -5.08 2.86 0.78
N SER A 60 -4.59 3.81 -0.01
CA SER A 60 -3.16 4.00 -0.35
C SER A 60 -2.66 3.17 -1.52
N TYR A 61 -3.04 3.60 -2.72
CA TYR A 61 -2.64 2.98 -3.97
C TYR A 61 -1.69 3.89 -4.75
N LEU A 62 -0.72 3.27 -5.41
CA LEU A 62 0.14 3.90 -6.40
C LEU A 62 -0.13 3.31 -7.78
N LEU A 63 -0.23 4.17 -8.78
CA LEU A 63 -0.25 3.82 -10.19
C LEU A 63 1.14 4.03 -10.78
N SER A 64 1.72 2.96 -11.36
CA SER A 64 3.00 3.03 -12.08
C SER A 64 2.95 2.16 -13.34
N GLY A 65 2.96 2.80 -14.52
CA GLY A 65 2.72 2.09 -15.78
C GLY A 65 1.31 1.52 -15.81
N GLU A 66 1.19 0.21 -15.98
CA GLU A 66 -0.09 -0.51 -15.96
C GLU A 66 -0.37 -1.21 -14.62
N ASP A 67 0.57 -1.15 -13.68
CA ASP A 67 0.47 -1.83 -12.39
C ASP A 67 -0.08 -0.90 -11.30
N ILE A 68 -0.85 -1.50 -10.40
CA ILE A 68 -1.30 -0.87 -9.15
C ILE A 68 -0.55 -1.48 -7.98
N TYR A 69 -0.03 -0.62 -7.10
CA TYR A 69 0.64 -1.03 -5.88
C TYR A 69 -0.16 -0.53 -4.68
N TRP A 70 -0.72 -1.45 -3.92
CA TRP A 70 -1.38 -1.16 -2.65
C TRP A 70 -0.33 -1.15 -1.54
N CYS A 71 -0.14 0.01 -0.92
CA CYS A 71 0.85 0.24 0.12
C CYS A 71 0.16 0.31 1.48
N VAL A 72 0.48 -0.62 2.37
CA VAL A 72 -0.21 -0.78 3.65
C VAL A 72 0.77 -0.61 4.79
N GLU A 73 0.51 0.36 5.66
CA GLU A 73 1.17 0.41 6.96
C GLU A 73 0.75 -0.84 7.76
N TRP A 74 1.68 -1.78 7.93
CA TRP A 74 1.44 -3.05 8.60
C TRP A 74 2.73 -3.60 9.18
N GLU A 75 2.68 -4.29 10.32
CA GLU A 75 3.87 -4.88 10.92
C GLU A 75 4.54 -5.85 9.92
N PRO A 76 5.86 -5.70 9.66
CA PRO A 76 6.90 -4.97 10.42
C PRO A 76 7.20 -3.52 9.97
N GLY A 77 6.44 -2.97 9.03
CA GLY A 77 6.58 -1.60 8.55
C GLY A 77 5.59 -1.29 7.43
N LEU A 78 5.88 -1.84 6.25
CA LEU A 78 5.11 -1.62 5.04
C LEU A 78 4.88 -2.95 4.31
N VAL A 79 3.64 -3.28 4.01
CA VAL A 79 3.29 -4.34 3.07
C VAL A 79 2.90 -3.71 1.74
N VAL A 80 3.49 -4.18 0.65
CA VAL A 80 3.16 -3.73 -0.71
C VAL A 80 2.60 -4.90 -1.48
N VAL A 81 1.42 -4.74 -2.09
CA VAL A 81 0.82 -5.72 -3.00
C VAL A 81 0.68 -5.10 -4.38
N ARG A 82 1.30 -5.71 -5.37
CA ARG A 82 1.16 -5.36 -6.79
C ARG A 82 0.03 -6.15 -7.41
N PHE A 83 -0.82 -5.45 -8.16
CA PHE A 83 -1.83 -6.02 -9.05
C PHE A 83 -1.53 -5.60 -10.49
N SER A 84 -1.59 -6.55 -11.41
CA SER A 84 -1.31 -6.34 -12.82
C SER A 84 -2.51 -6.74 -13.70
N PRO A 85 -2.71 -6.13 -14.89
CA PRO A 85 -3.86 -6.42 -15.75
C PRO A 85 -3.94 -7.87 -16.25
N ASP A 86 -2.80 -8.56 -16.28
CA ASP A 86 -2.65 -9.97 -16.63
C ASP A 86 -3.08 -10.93 -15.51
N SER A 87 -3.67 -10.40 -14.43
CA SER A 87 -4.09 -11.14 -13.23
C SER A 87 -2.94 -11.65 -12.36
N SER A 88 -1.69 -11.30 -12.67
CA SER A 88 -0.57 -11.60 -11.77
C SER A 88 -0.62 -10.70 -10.54
N MET A 89 -0.22 -11.27 -9.40
CA MET A 89 -0.05 -10.55 -8.15
C MET A 89 1.37 -10.79 -7.63
N ALA A 90 1.92 -9.79 -6.97
CA ALA A 90 3.19 -9.90 -6.28
C ALA A 90 3.13 -9.09 -4.99
N TRP A 91 4.01 -9.37 -4.04
CA TRP A 91 4.03 -8.66 -2.77
C TRP A 91 5.41 -8.61 -2.14
N ALA A 92 5.58 -7.70 -1.20
CA ALA A 92 6.74 -7.64 -0.31
C ALA A 92 6.30 -7.10 1.06
N ALA A 93 7.00 -7.54 2.11
CA ALA A 93 6.93 -6.95 3.44
C ALA A 93 8.26 -6.28 3.75
N LEU A 94 8.21 -5.01 4.13
CA LEU A 94 9.36 -4.17 4.40
C LEU A 94 9.40 -3.82 5.88
N ARG A 95 10.61 -3.84 6.43
CA ARG A 95 10.85 -3.41 7.80
C ARG A 95 10.86 -1.89 7.87
N SER A 96 10.16 -1.34 8.86
CA SER A 96 10.11 0.12 9.06
C SER A 96 11.50 0.72 9.30
N PRO A 97 11.77 1.94 8.80
CA PRO A 97 12.93 2.72 9.23
C PRO A 97 12.93 2.97 10.75
N VAL A 98 11.74 3.11 11.35
CA VAL A 98 11.54 3.35 12.78
C VAL A 98 11.76 2.05 13.59
N PRO A 99 12.72 2.01 14.53
CA PRO A 99 13.12 0.76 15.19
C PRO A 99 12.02 0.07 15.99
N ASN A 100 11.15 0.83 16.64
CA ASN A 100 10.07 0.33 17.51
C ASN A 100 8.68 0.43 16.85
N PHE A 101 8.64 0.50 15.53
CA PHE A 101 7.39 0.54 14.76
C PHE A 101 6.42 -0.59 15.18
N GLY A 102 5.13 -0.28 15.33
CA GLY A 102 4.12 -1.24 15.76
C GLY A 102 4.28 -1.72 17.21
N GLY A 103 5.14 -1.09 18.02
CA GLY A 103 5.43 -1.53 19.39
C GLY A 103 6.38 -2.73 19.47
N ARG A 104 7.01 -3.11 18.35
CA ARG A 104 8.00 -4.20 18.32
C ARG A 104 9.24 -3.84 19.14
N VAL A 105 9.93 -4.87 19.62
CA VAL A 105 11.26 -4.70 20.22
C VAL A 105 12.23 -4.32 19.10
N ALA A 106 12.89 -3.16 19.26
CA ALA A 106 13.86 -2.68 18.30
C ALA A 106 15.06 -3.63 18.20
N LEU A 107 15.46 -3.97 16.98
CA LEU A 107 16.71 -4.67 16.73
C LEU A 107 17.89 -3.70 16.91
N GLU A 108 19.01 -4.16 17.44
CA GLU A 108 20.20 -3.32 17.66
C GLU A 108 20.65 -2.62 16.36
N VAL A 109 20.59 -3.33 15.24
CA VAL A 109 20.95 -2.79 13.92
C VAL A 109 20.01 -1.68 13.46
N ASP A 110 18.72 -1.75 13.80
CA ASP A 110 17.74 -0.74 13.42
C ASP A 110 17.97 0.53 14.27
N THR A 111 18.21 0.38 15.57
CA THR A 111 18.55 1.52 16.46
C THR A 111 19.85 2.20 16.06
N ALA A 112 20.88 1.44 15.68
CA ALA A 112 22.17 1.98 15.28
C ALA A 112 22.15 2.73 13.93
N GLN A 113 21.18 2.43 13.06
CA GLN A 113 21.02 3.05 11.74
C GLN A 113 19.85 4.04 11.69
N TYR A 114 19.17 4.28 12.81
CA TYR A 114 18.04 5.18 12.86
C TYR A 114 18.52 6.64 12.87
N ASP A 115 18.06 7.38 11.88
CA ASP A 115 18.17 8.83 11.81
C ASP A 115 16.76 9.42 11.92
N GLU A 116 16.52 10.22 12.96
CA GLU A 116 15.22 10.84 13.21
C GLU A 116 14.90 11.99 12.24
N ASP A 117 15.93 12.55 11.62
CA ASP A 117 15.83 13.63 10.64
C ASP A 117 15.71 13.08 9.19
N GLU A 118 15.94 11.77 8.99
CA GLU A 118 15.80 11.13 7.67
C GLU A 118 14.33 11.03 7.25
N GLU A 119 14.06 11.38 5.99
CA GLU A 119 12.72 11.33 5.42
C GLU A 119 12.18 9.89 5.43
N ASN A 120 10.99 9.71 6.00
CA ASN A 120 10.35 8.39 6.02
C ASN A 120 9.54 8.14 4.74
N HIS A 121 10.23 7.68 3.70
CA HIS A 121 9.61 7.35 2.42
C HIS A 121 8.50 6.29 2.55
N GLN A 122 8.61 5.30 3.45
CA GLN A 122 7.54 4.31 3.66
C GLN A 122 6.25 4.97 4.17
N TYR A 123 6.39 5.91 5.11
CA TYR A 123 5.26 6.68 5.62
C TYR A 123 4.59 7.49 4.51
N ASN A 124 5.38 8.19 3.68
CA ASN A 124 4.84 8.99 2.58
C ASN A 124 4.05 8.16 1.56
N LEU A 125 4.49 6.94 1.25
CA LEU A 125 3.79 6.06 0.31
C LEU A 125 2.39 5.64 0.79
N VAL A 126 2.15 5.65 2.10
CA VAL A 126 0.86 5.32 2.70
C VAL A 126 0.04 6.60 2.95
N PHE A 127 0.58 7.50 3.77
CA PHE A 127 -0.21 8.54 4.41
C PHE A 127 -0.54 9.72 3.50
N ARG A 128 0.26 9.99 2.45
CA ARG A 128 -0.08 11.05 1.48
C ARG A 128 -1.43 10.77 0.81
N SER A 129 -1.63 9.54 0.35
CA SER A 129 -2.91 9.10 -0.22
C SER A 129 -4.00 8.95 0.84
N TRP A 130 -3.67 8.44 2.03
CA TRP A 130 -4.66 8.30 3.10
C TRP A 130 -5.22 9.67 3.53
N ASP A 131 -4.36 10.66 3.77
CA ASP A 131 -4.80 11.97 4.21
C ASP A 131 -5.62 12.67 3.11
N ALA A 132 -5.17 12.61 1.85
CA ALA A 132 -5.92 13.16 0.72
C ALA A 132 -7.28 12.45 0.50
N GLN A 133 -7.36 11.16 0.80
CA GLN A 133 -8.60 10.38 0.75
C GLN A 133 -9.65 10.90 1.74
N LEU A 134 -9.22 11.53 2.84
CA LEU A 134 -10.11 11.98 3.92
C LEU A 134 -10.20 13.51 4.07
N ASN A 135 -9.25 14.28 3.54
CA ASN A 135 -9.14 15.72 3.78
C ASN A 135 -8.84 16.50 2.49
N GLU A 136 -9.64 17.54 2.23
CA GLU A 136 -9.52 18.43 1.07
C GLU A 136 -8.21 19.23 1.05
N ASP A 137 -7.76 19.74 2.19
CA ASP A 137 -6.52 20.52 2.26
C ASP A 137 -5.32 19.67 1.83
N HIS A 138 -5.31 18.38 2.20
CA HIS A 138 -4.29 17.43 1.76
C HIS A 138 -4.40 17.10 0.27
N ARG A 139 -5.62 17.11 -0.31
CA ARG A 139 -5.79 16.97 -1.77
C ARG A 139 -5.21 18.16 -2.50
N VAL A 140 -5.53 19.38 -2.07
CA VAL A 140 -5.03 20.62 -2.67
C VAL A 140 -3.51 20.69 -2.54
N TRP A 141 -2.99 20.46 -1.33
CA TRP A 141 -1.55 20.48 -1.05
C TRP A 141 -0.79 19.39 -1.85
N GLY A 142 -1.39 18.20 -1.99
CA GLY A 142 -0.84 17.10 -2.77
C GLY A 142 -1.09 17.17 -4.28
N ALA A 143 -1.68 18.26 -4.78
CA ALA A 143 -2.02 18.45 -6.19
C ALA A 143 -2.82 17.28 -6.80
N PHE A 144 -3.81 16.77 -6.06
CA PHE A 144 -4.71 15.74 -6.55
C PHE A 144 -5.75 16.33 -7.50
N GLU A 145 -5.83 15.77 -8.70
CA GLU A 145 -6.79 16.15 -9.74
C GLU A 145 -7.64 14.95 -10.14
N ALA A 146 -8.79 15.20 -10.77
CA ALA A 146 -9.63 14.13 -11.28
C ALA A 146 -8.82 13.25 -12.24
N ALA A 147 -8.90 11.93 -12.07
CA ALA A 147 -8.13 10.99 -12.87
C ALA A 147 -8.51 11.11 -14.34
N LEU A 148 -7.51 10.96 -15.22
CA LEU A 148 -7.78 10.88 -16.65
C LEU A 148 -8.52 9.56 -16.96
N PRO A 149 -9.39 9.52 -17.99
CA PRO A 149 -10.12 8.29 -18.34
C PRO A 149 -9.21 7.06 -18.56
N GLY A 150 -8.01 7.27 -19.10
CA GLY A 150 -7.02 6.20 -19.26
C GLY A 150 -6.47 5.66 -17.94
N GLU A 151 -6.34 6.50 -16.91
CA GLU A 151 -5.84 6.09 -15.60
C GLU A 151 -6.88 5.24 -14.87
N GLU A 152 -8.15 5.64 -14.94
CA GLU A 152 -9.26 4.87 -14.38
C GLU A 152 -9.39 3.51 -15.06
N ALA A 153 -9.25 3.46 -16.39
CA ALA A 153 -9.25 2.21 -17.13
C ALA A 153 -8.09 1.28 -16.72
N VAL A 154 -6.88 1.82 -16.53
CA VAL A 154 -5.70 1.07 -16.08
C VAL A 154 -5.90 0.54 -14.66
N PHE A 155 -6.33 1.40 -13.72
CA PHE A 155 -6.61 1.01 -12.34
C PHE A 155 -7.61 -0.15 -12.30
N ASN A 156 -8.75 0.02 -12.99
CA ASN A 156 -9.80 -0.99 -13.04
C ASN A 156 -9.31 -2.29 -13.68
N ALA A 157 -8.51 -2.22 -14.75
CA ALA A 157 -7.96 -3.40 -15.40
C ALA A 157 -7.04 -4.21 -14.46
N ALA A 158 -6.16 -3.54 -13.73
CA ALA A 158 -5.22 -4.15 -12.80
C ALA A 158 -5.91 -4.80 -11.58
N ILE A 159 -6.85 -4.10 -10.94
CA ILE A 159 -7.48 -4.59 -9.70
C ILE A 159 -8.65 -5.54 -9.94
N ARG A 160 -9.16 -5.64 -11.17
CA ARG A 160 -10.34 -6.46 -11.52
C ARG A 160 -10.22 -7.88 -11.00
N TYR A 161 -9.02 -8.47 -11.03
CA TYR A 161 -8.85 -9.84 -10.56
C TYR A 161 -9.01 -9.93 -9.04
N ALA A 162 -8.27 -9.11 -8.30
CA ALA A 162 -8.32 -9.06 -6.84
C ALA A 162 -9.74 -8.76 -6.33
N ASN A 163 -10.47 -7.84 -6.97
CA ASN A 163 -11.86 -7.55 -6.63
C ASN A 163 -12.78 -8.76 -6.81
N ARG A 164 -12.58 -9.55 -7.87
CA ARG A 164 -13.34 -10.78 -8.11
C ARG A 164 -13.06 -11.83 -7.03
N LEU A 165 -11.81 -11.98 -6.61
CA LEU A 165 -11.42 -12.89 -5.52
C LEU A 165 -12.03 -12.46 -4.18
N SER A 166 -11.92 -11.17 -3.83
CA SER A 166 -12.41 -10.64 -2.55
C SER A 166 -13.93 -10.70 -2.41
N ASN A 167 -14.69 -10.52 -3.50
CA ASN A 167 -16.16 -10.65 -3.48
C ASN A 167 -16.67 -12.05 -3.15
N GLN A 168 -15.82 -13.07 -3.28
CA GLN A 168 -16.16 -14.47 -2.99
C GLN A 168 -15.87 -14.87 -1.54
N HIS A 169 -15.22 -13.99 -0.76
CA HIS A 169 -14.76 -14.30 0.59
C HIS A 169 -15.52 -13.52 1.66
N GLN A 170 -16.66 -14.06 2.09
CA GLN A 170 -17.22 -13.73 3.40
C GLN A 170 -16.56 -14.62 4.46
N CYS A 171 -16.08 -14.01 5.55
CA CYS A 171 -15.62 -14.73 6.72
C CYS A 171 -16.12 -14.05 7.99
N ASP A 172 -16.28 -14.83 9.06
CA ASP A 172 -16.60 -14.27 10.37
C ASP A 172 -15.40 -13.51 10.97
N GLU A 173 -15.64 -12.83 12.09
CA GLU A 173 -14.64 -12.03 12.79
C GLU A 173 -13.45 -12.87 13.29
N GLN A 174 -13.69 -14.12 13.68
CA GLN A 174 -12.63 -15.00 14.19
C GLN A 174 -11.67 -15.37 13.06
N VAL A 175 -12.19 -15.85 11.94
CA VAL A 175 -11.41 -16.19 10.75
C VAL A 175 -10.67 -14.96 10.21
N HIS A 176 -11.32 -13.80 10.23
CA HIS A 176 -10.69 -12.54 9.83
C HIS A 176 -9.46 -12.20 10.70
N ARG A 177 -9.59 -12.27 12.04
CA ARG A 177 -8.45 -12.05 12.95
C ARG A 177 -7.32 -13.04 12.74
N GLU A 178 -7.64 -14.31 12.51
CA GLU A 178 -6.65 -15.34 12.25
C GLU A 178 -5.87 -15.09 10.94
N ARG A 179 -6.54 -14.61 9.89
CA ARG A 179 -5.88 -14.22 8.63
C ARG A 179 -4.93 -13.04 8.82
N LEU A 180 -5.34 -12.02 9.57
CA LEU A 180 -4.46 -10.90 9.91
C LEU A 180 -3.22 -11.37 10.70
N ALA A 181 -3.40 -12.27 11.67
CA ALA A 181 -2.30 -12.85 12.42
C ALA A 181 -1.36 -13.69 11.53
N ARG A 182 -1.91 -14.49 10.61
CA ARG A 182 -1.12 -15.26 9.63
C ARG A 182 -0.35 -14.35 8.68
N LEU A 183 -0.95 -13.25 8.23
CA LEU A 183 -0.28 -12.25 7.41
C LEU A 183 0.91 -11.64 8.17
N THR A 184 0.69 -11.15 9.38
CA THR A 184 1.78 -10.59 10.22
C THR A 184 2.90 -11.60 10.43
N ALA A 185 2.56 -12.86 10.74
CA ALA A 185 3.56 -13.92 10.89
C ALA A 185 4.33 -14.18 9.58
N ARG A 186 3.67 -14.11 8.42
CA ARG A 186 4.30 -14.29 7.10
C ARG A 186 5.21 -13.11 6.74
N CYS A 187 4.88 -11.90 7.16
CA CYS A 187 5.74 -10.73 6.97
C CYS A 187 7.08 -10.87 7.70
N GLY A 188 7.09 -11.58 8.85
CA GLY A 188 8.30 -11.81 9.65
C GLY A 188 8.96 -10.50 10.06
N GLU A 189 10.30 -10.45 9.98
CA GLU A 189 11.05 -9.21 10.25
C GLU A 189 10.92 -8.18 9.12
N GLY A 190 10.50 -8.59 7.93
CA GLY A 190 10.47 -7.74 6.75
C GLY A 190 11.86 -7.43 6.20
N ILE A 191 11.88 -6.98 4.95
CA ILE A 191 13.11 -6.65 4.24
C ILE A 191 13.49 -5.21 4.59
N ARG A 192 14.75 -4.98 5.00
CA ARG A 192 15.30 -3.63 5.08
C ARG A 192 15.85 -3.25 3.71
N VAL A 193 15.20 -2.29 3.08
CA VAL A 193 15.68 -1.69 1.83
C VAL A 193 16.56 -0.49 2.18
N LYS A 194 17.72 -0.37 1.52
CA LYS A 194 18.63 0.76 1.68
C LYS A 194 18.54 1.63 0.43
N TYR A 195 18.51 2.94 0.64
CA TYR A 195 18.66 3.96 -0.39
C TYR A 195 20.13 4.38 -0.47
#